data_AF-A0A2V8TA03-F1
#
_entry.id   AF-A0A2V8TA03-F1
#
_cell.length_a   1.000
_cell.length_b   1.000
_cell.length_c   1.000
_cell.angle_alpha   90.00
_cell.angle_beta   90.00
_cell.angle_gamma   90.00
#
_symmetry.space_group_name_H-M   'P 1'
#
loop_
_entity.id
_entity.type
_entity.pdbx_description
1 polymer ?
#
loop_
_entity_poly.entity_id
_entity_poly.type
_entity_poly.pdbx_seq_one_letter_code
_entity_poly.pdbx_strand_id
1 'polypeptide(L)'
;GSSSNPISGMTVATLLLTCLIFLIVGWTGPTYYVTALSIGGIVCIAASNGGTTSQDLKTGFLVGSTPKHQQTAILIGALASAVVLGPILLKLNNSSTIYFPNTSFEAIEKPVAVDNAVVSSLSPYSGDAKPPKPGSYRLLKNEAGAETAASGLDPGEYLVDQSGNAVYKVQHNFPNGLSANASQLGPPEALEGKQAEADTNTYRTWHKTDDVGGPPGKYLVNDQGTAVYLADPGINGTHKIRPDGTTVTKFDAPKAVLMSYIIKGILNHKLPWGLVLLGVMIAIVLEMSGIPSLAFAVGVYLPLSSSSPIFIGGMIRWLVDKYIAQKFKGKNLTEEQLVAEGDKSPGVLMASGYIAGGALAGIVVAFIAGVPRFGDFNASIEKWAGASNPFFNGTSADLLSLIPFVILCVLLYLAGREVILAGNKTTSRS
;
A
#
# COMPACT_ATOMS: atom_id res chain seq x y z
N GLY A 1 -24.16 3.79 -2.67
CA GLY A 1 -22.86 3.12 -2.47
C GLY A 1 -21.96 4.06 -1.69
N SER A 2 -21.04 3.53 -0.88
CA SER A 2 -20.23 4.36 0.04
C SER A 2 -19.29 5.38 -0.63
N SER A 3 -19.16 5.36 -1.95
CA SER A 3 -18.33 6.27 -2.76
C SER A 3 -18.68 7.76 -2.57
N SER A 4 -19.89 8.08 -2.14
CA SER A 4 -20.32 9.45 -1.83
C SER A 4 -20.16 9.86 -0.36
N ASN A 5 -19.67 8.97 0.51
CA ASN A 5 -19.45 9.28 1.93
C ASN A 5 -18.00 9.77 2.15
N PRO A 6 -17.77 10.85 2.91
CA PRO A 6 -16.43 11.39 3.20
C PRO A 6 -15.67 10.56 4.27
N ILE A 7 -15.64 9.23 4.12
CA ILE A 7 -15.14 8.28 5.13
C ILE A 7 -13.69 8.58 5.51
N SER A 8 -12.84 8.86 4.52
CA SER A 8 -11.43 9.17 4.74
C SER A 8 -11.24 10.44 5.56
N GLY A 9 -12.01 11.50 5.26
CA GLY A 9 -11.94 12.77 5.99
C GLY A 9 -12.44 12.63 7.43
N MET A 10 -13.55 11.91 7.63
CA MET A 10 -14.07 11.63 8.97
C MET A 10 -13.08 10.83 9.81
N THR A 11 -12.40 9.84 9.22
CA THR A 11 -11.38 9.05 9.92
C THR A 11 -10.20 9.90 10.38
N VAL A 12 -9.68 10.79 9.50
CA VAL A 12 -8.59 11.71 9.86
C VAL A 12 -9.02 12.64 10.98
N ALA A 13 -10.20 13.27 10.86
CA ALA A 13 -10.71 14.21 11.87
C ALA A 13 -10.88 13.54 13.23
N THR A 14 -11.44 12.32 13.27
CA THR A 14 -11.55 11.54 14.50
C THR A 14 -10.19 11.24 15.10
N LEU A 15 -9.24 10.74 14.30
CA LEU A 15 -7.90 10.43 14.81
C LEU A 15 -7.19 11.67 15.35
N LEU A 16 -7.28 12.81 14.65
CA LEU A 16 -6.73 14.09 15.10
C LEU A 16 -7.30 14.50 16.45
N LEU A 17 -8.63 14.48 16.59
CA LEU A 17 -9.31 14.86 17.83
C LEU A 17 -8.96 13.90 18.97
N THR A 18 -9.00 12.60 18.73
CA THR A 18 -8.63 11.57 19.71
C THR A 18 -7.19 11.74 20.17
N CYS A 19 -6.25 11.93 19.25
CA CYS A 19 -4.84 12.13 19.61
C CYS A 19 -4.62 13.44 20.38
N LEU A 20 -5.36 14.50 20.04
CA LEU A 20 -5.28 15.77 20.77
C LEU A 20 -5.80 15.62 22.21
N ILE A 21 -6.90 14.90 22.40
CA ILE A 21 -7.43 14.57 23.74
C ILE A 21 -6.40 13.75 24.52
N PHE A 22 -5.82 12.72 23.91
CA PHE A 22 -4.78 11.91 24.55
C PHE A 22 -3.58 12.75 24.97
N LEU A 23 -3.16 13.68 24.10
CA LEU A 23 -2.09 14.63 24.39
C LEU A 23 -2.42 15.50 25.61
N ILE A 24 -3.63 16.07 25.68
CA ILE A 24 -4.09 16.91 26.79
C ILE A 24 -4.11 16.14 28.11
N VAL A 25 -4.48 14.85 28.08
CA VAL A 25 -4.55 13.97 29.26
C VAL A 25 -3.17 13.36 29.61
N GLY A 26 -2.14 13.55 28.76
CA GLY A 26 -0.79 13.00 28.97
C GLY A 26 -0.64 11.53 28.56
N TRP A 27 -1.55 11.00 27.75
CA TRP A 27 -1.55 9.62 27.24
C TRP A 27 -0.71 9.49 25.96
N THR A 28 0.62 9.64 26.10
CA THR A 28 1.58 9.68 24.98
C THR A 28 2.42 8.42 24.82
N GLY A 29 2.32 7.48 25.76
CA GLY A 29 3.04 6.21 25.73
C GLY A 29 2.64 5.26 24.57
N PRO A 30 3.48 4.23 24.27
CA PRO A 30 3.30 3.38 23.10
C PRO A 30 1.95 2.67 22.98
N THR A 31 1.37 2.26 24.10
CA THR A 31 0.06 1.59 24.16
C THR A 31 -1.05 2.47 23.58
N TYR A 32 -0.97 3.79 23.77
CA TYR A 32 -1.99 4.73 23.31
C TYR A 32 -1.98 4.93 21.79
N TYR A 33 -0.89 4.58 21.09
CA TYR A 33 -0.88 4.54 19.62
C TYR A 33 -1.90 3.52 19.09
N VAL A 34 -1.88 2.31 19.67
CA VAL A 34 -2.79 1.22 19.29
C VAL A 34 -4.22 1.58 19.67
N THR A 35 -4.42 2.20 20.83
CA THR A 35 -5.74 2.68 21.27
C THR A 35 -6.29 3.75 20.33
N ALA A 36 -5.50 4.75 19.94
CA ALA A 36 -5.93 5.80 19.02
C ALA A 36 -6.29 5.21 17.63
N LEU A 37 -5.47 4.32 17.09
CA LEU A 37 -5.75 3.60 15.85
C LEU A 37 -7.05 2.78 15.94
N SER A 38 -7.27 2.10 17.06
CA SER A 38 -8.48 1.30 17.29
C SER A 38 -9.74 2.16 17.31
N ILE A 39 -9.70 3.30 18.00
CA ILE A 39 -10.80 4.28 18.03
C ILE A 39 -11.08 4.80 16.61
N GLY A 40 -10.04 5.24 15.88
CA GLY A 40 -10.19 5.72 14.51
C GLY A 40 -10.77 4.66 13.57
N GLY A 41 -10.34 3.40 13.72
CA GLY A 41 -10.87 2.26 12.97
C GLY A 41 -12.34 2.00 13.26
N ILE A 42 -12.75 1.95 14.53
CA ILE A 42 -14.14 1.73 14.95
C ILE A 42 -15.04 2.85 14.39
N VAL A 43 -14.64 4.11 14.54
CA VAL A 43 -15.43 5.25 14.06
C VAL A 43 -15.52 5.26 12.54
N CYS A 44 -14.42 4.93 11.83
CA CYS A 44 -14.42 4.78 10.37
C CYS A 44 -15.42 3.71 9.91
N ILE A 45 -15.39 2.53 10.53
CA ILE A 45 -16.30 1.43 10.21
C ILE A 45 -17.76 1.83 10.50
N ALA A 46 -18.02 2.44 11.65
CA ALA A 46 -19.36 2.90 12.04
C ALA A 46 -19.90 3.96 11.07
N ALA A 47 -19.08 4.95 10.71
CA ALA A 47 -19.47 6.01 9.78
C ALA A 47 -19.69 5.49 8.36
N SER A 48 -18.82 4.57 7.89
CA SER A 48 -18.96 3.90 6.60
C SER A 48 -20.25 3.07 6.52
N ASN A 49 -20.50 2.22 7.53
CA ASN A 49 -21.65 1.33 7.54
C ASN A 49 -22.96 2.10 7.78
N GLY A 50 -22.94 3.11 8.65
CA GLY A 50 -24.08 4.00 8.87
C GLY A 50 -24.49 4.73 7.58
N GLY A 51 -23.53 5.39 6.92
CA GLY A 51 -23.79 6.08 5.67
C GLY A 51 -24.25 5.14 4.54
N THR A 52 -23.66 3.94 4.45
CA THR A 52 -24.08 2.94 3.46
C THR A 52 -25.51 2.45 3.72
N THR A 53 -25.84 2.18 4.99
CA THR A 53 -27.18 1.73 5.39
C THR A 53 -28.23 2.80 5.07
N SER A 54 -27.99 4.07 5.40
CA SER A 54 -28.93 5.16 5.10
C SER A 54 -29.18 5.31 3.60
N GLN A 55 -28.13 5.21 2.76
CA GLN A 55 -28.29 5.28 1.31
C GLN A 55 -29.01 4.05 0.74
N ASP A 56 -28.72 2.86 1.27
CA ASP A 56 -29.33 1.61 0.80
C ASP A 56 -30.81 1.54 1.16
N LEU A 57 -31.19 2.02 2.35
CA LEU A 57 -32.60 2.14 2.75
C LEU A 57 -33.36 3.14 1.88
N LYS A 58 -32.74 4.29 1.53
CA LYS A 58 -33.34 5.25 0.60
C LYS A 58 -33.56 4.65 -0.78
N THR A 59 -32.55 3.94 -1.30
CA THR A 59 -32.65 3.28 -2.61
C THR A 59 -33.68 2.16 -2.57
N GLY A 60 -33.68 1.37 -1.49
CA GLY A 60 -34.63 0.30 -1.22
C GLY A 60 -36.07 0.78 -1.23
N PHE A 61 -36.35 1.90 -0.56
CA PHE A 61 -37.66 2.54 -0.59
C PHE A 61 -38.11 2.89 -2.01
N LEU A 62 -37.21 3.41 -2.86
CA LEU A 62 -37.53 3.80 -4.23
C LEU A 62 -37.84 2.61 -5.16
N VAL A 63 -37.22 1.44 -4.92
CA VAL A 63 -37.41 0.24 -5.74
C VAL A 63 -38.40 -0.78 -5.13
N GLY A 64 -39.03 -0.43 -4.01
CA GLY A 64 -39.99 -1.31 -3.31
C GLY A 64 -39.35 -2.48 -2.56
N SER A 65 -38.07 -2.36 -2.18
CA SER A 65 -37.35 -3.37 -1.38
C SER A 65 -37.84 -3.40 0.07
N THR A 66 -37.79 -4.57 0.71
CA THR A 66 -38.09 -4.72 2.14
C THR A 66 -36.86 -4.38 2.99
N PRO A 67 -36.93 -3.37 3.90
CA PRO A 67 -35.78 -2.93 4.70
C PRO A 67 -35.07 -4.04 5.50
N LYS A 68 -35.85 -5.00 6.03
CA LYS A 68 -35.31 -6.12 6.82
C LYS A 68 -34.31 -6.98 6.02
N HIS A 69 -34.63 -7.28 4.76
CA HIS A 69 -33.77 -8.08 3.89
C HIS A 69 -32.48 -7.32 3.53
N GLN A 70 -32.57 -6.00 3.32
CA GLN A 70 -31.40 -5.16 3.07
C GLN A 70 -30.43 -5.14 4.25
N GLN A 71 -30.94 -4.95 5.47
CA GLN A 71 -30.09 -4.96 6.67
C GLN A 71 -29.40 -6.31 6.89
N THR A 72 -30.11 -7.41 6.64
CA THR A 72 -29.53 -8.76 6.75
C THR A 72 -28.45 -8.98 5.70
N ALA A 73 -28.68 -8.53 4.45
CA ALA A 73 -27.68 -8.61 3.39
C ALA A 73 -26.42 -7.78 3.70
N ILE A 74 -26.58 -6.55 4.21
CA ILE A 74 -25.46 -5.69 4.63
C ILE A 74 -24.66 -6.35 5.76
N LEU A 75 -25.34 -6.92 6.77
CA LEU A 75 -24.68 -7.59 7.89
C LEU A 75 -23.86 -8.80 7.41
N ILE A 76 -24.46 -9.66 6.58
CA ILE A 76 -23.78 -10.84 6.01
C ILE A 76 -22.59 -10.40 5.15
N GLY A 77 -22.78 -9.42 4.27
CA GLY A 77 -21.73 -8.93 3.38
C GLY A 77 -20.57 -8.30 4.14
N ALA A 78 -20.85 -7.49 5.17
CA ALA A 78 -19.83 -6.86 6.00
C ALA A 78 -19.06 -7.90 6.82
N LEU A 79 -19.76 -8.86 7.44
CA LEU A 79 -19.14 -9.93 8.23
C LEU A 79 -18.29 -10.84 7.35
N ALA A 80 -18.81 -11.30 6.21
CA ALA A 80 -18.07 -12.11 5.26
C ALA A 80 -16.80 -11.40 4.78
N SER A 81 -16.91 -10.10 4.45
CA SER A 81 -15.76 -9.29 4.05
C SER A 81 -14.72 -9.17 5.17
N ALA A 82 -15.14 -8.95 6.41
CA ALA A 82 -14.23 -8.84 7.55
C ALA A 82 -13.49 -10.16 7.83
N VAL A 83 -14.19 -11.30 7.77
CA VAL A 83 -13.64 -12.64 7.98
C VAL A 83 -12.67 -13.03 6.87
N VAL A 84 -12.93 -12.62 5.63
CA VAL A 84 -12.07 -12.97 4.48
C VAL A 84 -10.87 -12.02 4.37
N LEU A 85 -11.07 -10.71 4.51
CA LEU A 85 -10.02 -9.72 4.23
C LEU A 85 -8.91 -9.72 5.29
N GLY A 86 -9.24 -9.91 6.57
CA GLY A 86 -8.25 -9.92 7.65
C GLY A 86 -7.15 -10.97 7.45
N PRO A 87 -7.49 -12.26 7.31
CA PRO A 87 -6.52 -13.32 7.04
C PRO A 87 -5.74 -13.13 5.74
N ILE A 88 -6.38 -12.60 4.68
CA ILE A 88 -5.69 -12.31 3.42
C ILE A 88 -4.60 -11.26 3.63
N LEU A 89 -4.92 -10.15 4.30
CA LEU A 89 -3.94 -9.08 4.57
C LEU A 89 -2.80 -9.57 5.45
N LEU A 90 -3.09 -10.37 6.49
CA LEU A 90 -2.06 -10.96 7.36
C LEU A 90 -1.15 -11.90 6.56
N LYS A 91 -1.73 -12.80 5.75
CA LYS A 91 -0.95 -13.73 4.93
C LYS A 91 -0.11 -13.03 3.87
N LEU A 92 -0.65 -12.00 3.22
CA LEU A 92 0.09 -11.16 2.27
C LEU A 92 1.25 -10.44 2.94
N ASN A 93 1.00 -9.83 4.11
CA ASN A 93 2.05 -9.18 4.89
C ASN A 93 3.15 -10.18 5.25
N ASN A 94 2.78 -11.31 5.84
CA ASN A 94 3.75 -12.26 6.39
C ASN A 94 4.54 -13.00 5.30
N SER A 95 3.89 -13.37 4.20
CA SER A 95 4.59 -13.98 3.04
C SER A 95 5.63 -13.05 2.40
N SER A 96 5.43 -11.73 2.54
CA SER A 96 6.30 -10.70 1.99
C SER A 96 7.18 -10.01 3.05
N THR A 97 7.11 -10.45 4.31
CA THR A 97 8.03 -10.02 5.37
C THR A 97 9.41 -10.59 5.09
N ILE A 98 10.44 -9.77 5.33
CA ILE A 98 11.84 -10.15 5.25
C ILE A 98 12.44 -10.05 6.64
N TYR A 99 13.12 -11.09 7.08
CA TYR A 99 13.82 -11.11 8.36
C TYR A 99 15.31 -10.92 8.11
N PHE A 100 15.84 -9.78 8.52
CA PHE A 100 17.25 -9.44 8.42
C PHE A 100 18.00 -9.91 9.66
N PRO A 101 18.95 -10.86 9.55
CA PRO A 101 19.85 -11.18 10.66
C PRO A 101 20.73 -9.97 11.00
N ASN A 102 21.45 -10.01 12.13
CA ASN A 102 22.38 -8.93 12.50
C ASN A 102 23.35 -8.60 11.36
N THR A 103 23.97 -9.62 10.76
CA THR A 103 24.88 -9.49 9.63
C THR A 103 24.28 -10.14 8.39
N SER A 104 24.25 -9.42 7.28
CA SER A 104 23.80 -9.90 5.96
C SER A 104 24.78 -9.54 4.85
N PHE A 105 24.58 -10.11 3.66
CA PHE A 105 25.51 -9.98 2.54
C PHE A 105 24.80 -9.48 1.30
N GLU A 106 25.23 -8.34 0.80
CA GLU A 106 24.74 -7.77 -0.45
C GLU A 106 25.67 -8.18 -1.59
N ALA A 107 25.13 -8.78 -2.65
CA ALA A 107 25.93 -9.19 -3.80
C ALA A 107 26.39 -7.97 -4.62
N ILE A 108 27.67 -7.93 -4.95
CA ILE A 108 28.21 -6.90 -5.85
C ILE A 108 27.91 -7.33 -7.29
N GLU A 109 27.13 -6.53 -8.03
CA GLU A 109 26.75 -6.84 -9.43
C GLU A 109 27.96 -7.08 -10.35
N LYS A 110 29.05 -6.32 -10.12
CA LYS A 110 30.31 -6.47 -10.83
C LYS A 110 31.43 -6.72 -9.81
N PRO A 111 31.88 -7.98 -9.65
CA PRO A 111 32.96 -8.29 -8.72
C PRO A 111 34.20 -7.43 -9.00
N VAL A 112 34.76 -6.85 -7.95
CA VAL A 112 35.94 -5.98 -8.05
C VAL A 112 37.17 -6.78 -7.67
N ALA A 113 38.15 -6.85 -8.57
CA ALA A 113 39.42 -7.51 -8.29
C ALA A 113 40.20 -6.77 -7.20
N VAL A 114 40.61 -7.50 -6.17
CA VAL A 114 41.45 -7.01 -5.09
C VAL A 114 42.88 -7.46 -5.37
N ASP A 115 43.86 -6.61 -5.10
CA ASP A 115 45.28 -6.95 -5.33
C ASP A 115 45.66 -8.23 -4.55
N ASN A 116 46.26 -9.19 -5.24
CA ASN A 116 46.67 -10.48 -4.67
C ASN A 116 47.57 -10.33 -3.43
N ALA A 117 48.40 -9.27 -3.37
CA ALA A 117 49.21 -8.97 -2.19
C ALA A 117 48.33 -8.69 -0.96
N VAL A 118 47.25 -7.91 -1.14
CA VAL A 118 46.26 -7.61 -0.11
C VAL A 118 45.45 -8.85 0.24
N VAL A 119 44.98 -9.62 -0.75
CA VAL A 119 44.17 -10.84 -0.50
C VAL A 119 44.90 -11.81 0.42
N SER A 120 46.21 -11.96 0.25
CA SER A 120 47.04 -12.87 1.05
C SER A 120 47.12 -12.49 2.54
N SER A 121 47.03 -11.20 2.87
CA SER A 121 47.06 -10.68 4.24
C SER A 121 45.69 -10.62 4.92
N LEU A 122 44.60 -10.80 4.17
CA LEU A 122 43.24 -10.80 4.73
C LEU A 122 42.98 -12.04 5.59
N SER A 123 42.35 -11.82 6.74
CA SER A 123 41.87 -12.88 7.62
C SER A 123 40.70 -13.65 6.98
N PRO A 124 40.64 -14.98 7.17
CA PRO A 124 39.45 -15.76 6.82
C PRO A 124 38.21 -15.23 7.53
N TYR A 125 37.09 -15.16 6.83
CA TYR A 125 35.82 -14.79 7.44
C TYR A 125 35.31 -15.91 8.35
N SER A 126 35.10 -15.60 9.62
CA SER A 126 34.65 -16.54 10.66
C SER A 126 33.41 -16.05 11.41
N GLY A 127 32.57 -15.24 10.78
CA GLY A 127 31.33 -14.75 11.40
C GLY A 127 30.24 -15.83 11.47
N ASP A 128 29.29 -15.65 12.40
CA ASP A 128 28.17 -16.58 12.59
C ASP A 128 27.20 -16.58 11.39
N ALA A 129 27.08 -15.44 10.69
CA ALA A 129 26.26 -15.32 9.49
C ALA A 129 26.96 -15.95 8.28
N LYS A 130 26.28 -16.86 7.58
CA LYS A 130 26.86 -17.53 6.40
C LYS A 130 26.51 -16.79 5.10
N PRO A 131 27.47 -16.62 4.17
CA PRO A 131 27.20 -16.03 2.85
C PRO A 131 26.23 -16.89 2.03
N PRO A 132 25.47 -16.30 1.09
CA PRO A 132 24.47 -17.02 0.29
C PRO A 132 25.04 -18.18 -0.51
N LYS A 133 26.28 -18.04 -1.01
CA LYS A 133 27.01 -19.11 -1.69
C LYS A 133 28.02 -19.73 -0.72
N PRO A 134 28.00 -21.06 -0.48
CA PRO A 134 28.99 -21.71 0.34
C PRO A 134 30.38 -21.57 -0.31
N GLY A 135 31.37 -21.19 0.48
CA GLY A 135 32.74 -20.96 0.02
C GLY A 135 33.64 -20.45 1.14
N SER A 136 34.96 -20.50 0.92
CA SER A 136 35.91 -19.84 1.82
C SER A 136 36.10 -18.40 1.38
N TYR A 137 35.70 -17.47 2.25
CA TYR A 137 35.83 -16.04 2.00
C TYR A 137 36.85 -15.42 2.95
N ARG A 138 37.47 -14.33 2.52
CA ARG A 138 38.32 -13.48 3.36
C ARG A 138 37.65 -12.13 3.56
N LEU A 139 37.85 -11.52 4.73
CA LEU A 139 37.23 -10.23 5.06
C LEU A 139 38.18 -9.08 4.67
N LEU A 140 37.73 -8.25 3.74
CA LEU A 140 38.37 -7.00 3.35
C LEU A 140 37.71 -5.83 4.07
N LYS A 141 38.48 -5.03 4.81
CA LYS A 141 38.03 -3.75 5.36
C LYS A 141 38.55 -2.64 4.45
N ASN A 142 37.64 -2.05 3.69
CA ASN A 142 37.95 -0.98 2.77
C ASN A 142 37.68 0.35 3.47
N GLU A 143 38.72 0.93 4.07
CA GLU A 143 38.66 2.24 4.74
C GLU A 143 39.50 3.26 3.96
N ALA A 144 39.09 4.53 3.97
CA ALA A 144 39.79 5.58 3.24
C ALA A 144 41.21 5.77 3.83
N GLY A 145 42.24 5.46 3.02
CA GLY A 145 43.65 5.58 3.41
C GLY A 145 44.28 4.32 4.01
N ALA A 146 43.56 3.19 4.06
CA ALA A 146 44.14 1.91 4.46
C ALA A 146 45.05 1.31 3.36
N GLU A 147 46.16 0.68 3.75
CA GLU A 147 47.06 -0.03 2.81
C GLU A 147 46.37 -1.17 2.06
N THR A 148 45.26 -1.68 2.61
CA THR A 148 44.43 -2.74 2.03
C THR A 148 43.27 -2.20 1.19
N ALA A 149 43.17 -0.89 0.95
CA ALA A 149 42.03 -0.31 0.23
C ALA A 149 41.99 -0.74 -1.25
N ALA A 150 40.84 -1.22 -1.70
CA ALA A 150 40.64 -1.63 -3.09
C ALA A 150 39.99 -0.47 -3.88
N SER A 151 40.60 -0.13 -5.02
CA SER A 151 40.09 0.93 -5.91
C SER A 151 38.75 0.52 -6.54
N GLY A 152 37.73 1.36 -6.42
CA GLY A 152 36.40 1.11 -7.00
C GLY A 152 35.37 0.48 -6.05
N LEU A 153 35.70 0.29 -4.78
CA LEU A 153 34.75 -0.06 -3.71
C LEU A 153 34.51 1.15 -2.80
N ASP A 154 33.27 1.34 -2.37
CA ASP A 154 32.94 2.31 -1.32
C ASP A 154 33.50 1.88 0.04
N PRO A 155 33.64 2.78 1.02
CA PRO A 155 34.03 2.40 2.37
C PRO A 155 33.10 1.34 2.98
N GLY A 156 33.68 0.31 3.59
CA GLY A 156 32.92 -0.77 4.22
C GLY A 156 33.65 -2.11 4.29
N GLU A 157 32.95 -3.13 4.76
CA GLU A 157 33.45 -4.50 4.87
C GLU A 157 32.98 -5.34 3.67
N TYR A 158 33.88 -6.12 3.08
CA TYR A 158 33.62 -6.93 1.89
C TYR A 158 34.15 -8.35 2.05
N LEU A 159 33.48 -9.31 1.43
CA LEU A 159 33.96 -10.68 1.30
C LEU A 159 34.64 -10.87 -0.04
N VAL A 160 35.88 -11.32 0.02
CA VAL A 160 36.72 -11.67 -1.12
C VAL A 160 36.70 -13.18 -1.29
N ASP A 161 36.41 -13.63 -2.50
CA ASP A 161 36.41 -15.06 -2.85
C ASP A 161 37.84 -15.61 -3.01
N GLN A 162 37.97 -16.91 -3.26
CA GLN A 162 39.27 -17.54 -3.51
C GLN A 162 39.95 -17.05 -4.79
N SER A 163 39.20 -16.44 -5.71
CA SER A 163 39.70 -15.87 -6.96
C SER A 163 40.28 -14.45 -6.79
N GLY A 164 40.21 -13.90 -5.57
CA GLY A 164 40.67 -12.54 -5.27
C GLY A 164 39.67 -11.44 -5.61
N ASN A 165 38.40 -11.77 -5.86
CA ASN A 165 37.37 -10.78 -6.18
C ASN A 165 36.49 -10.49 -4.97
N ALA A 166 36.24 -9.21 -4.70
CA ALA A 166 35.19 -8.77 -3.79
C ALA A 166 33.82 -9.07 -4.41
N VAL A 167 33.07 -9.97 -3.78
CA VAL A 167 31.80 -10.49 -4.32
C VAL A 167 30.59 -10.13 -3.47
N TYR A 168 30.79 -9.89 -2.16
CA TYR A 168 29.73 -9.46 -1.26
C TYR A 168 30.17 -8.28 -0.41
N LYS A 169 29.26 -7.33 -0.18
CA LYS A 169 29.39 -6.31 0.85
C LYS A 169 28.72 -6.81 2.13
N VAL A 170 29.43 -6.76 3.25
CA VAL A 170 28.91 -7.13 4.57
C VAL A 170 28.08 -5.95 5.10
N GLN A 171 26.81 -6.21 5.40
CA GLN A 171 25.89 -5.22 5.97
C GLN A 171 25.54 -5.61 7.41
N HIS A 172 25.74 -4.68 8.35
CA HIS A 172 25.30 -4.81 9.73
C HIS A 172 23.96 -4.11 9.90
N ASN A 173 22.88 -4.90 9.98
CA ASN A 173 21.50 -4.41 9.96
C ASN A 173 21.08 -3.74 11.28
N PHE A 174 21.69 -4.14 12.39
CA PHE A 174 21.49 -3.52 13.70
C PHE A 174 22.71 -3.75 14.60
N PRO A 175 22.94 -2.93 15.64
CA PRO A 175 24.11 -3.04 16.50
C PRO A 175 24.19 -4.38 17.24
N ASN A 176 25.42 -4.87 17.42
CA ASN A 176 25.68 -6.09 18.21
C ASN A 176 25.28 -5.90 19.68
N GLY A 177 24.67 -6.93 20.26
CA GLY A 177 24.25 -6.91 21.67
C GLY A 177 22.99 -6.09 21.96
N LEU A 178 22.24 -5.68 20.94
CA LEU A 178 20.95 -5.03 21.11
C LEU A 178 19.99 -5.99 21.86
N SER A 179 19.51 -5.59 23.03
CA SER A 179 18.64 -6.41 23.86
C SER A 179 17.41 -5.66 24.36
N ALA A 180 16.28 -6.35 24.41
CA ALA A 180 15.01 -5.85 24.92
C ALA A 180 14.83 -6.20 26.41
N ASN A 181 14.07 -5.37 27.13
CA ASN A 181 13.65 -5.71 28.49
C ASN A 181 12.55 -6.79 28.44
N ALA A 182 12.55 -7.74 29.39
CA ALA A 182 11.56 -8.82 29.46
C ALA A 182 10.10 -8.33 29.48
N SER A 183 9.84 -7.14 30.05
CA SER A 183 8.50 -6.52 30.07
C SER A 183 8.00 -6.03 28.71
N GLN A 184 8.90 -5.86 27.74
CA GLN A 184 8.60 -5.36 26.39
C GLN A 184 8.42 -6.50 25.38
N LEU A 185 8.60 -7.75 25.82
CA LEU A 185 8.52 -8.92 24.96
C LEU A 185 7.08 -9.34 24.77
N GLY A 186 6.66 -9.39 23.51
CA GLY A 186 5.39 -9.93 23.10
C GLY A 186 5.37 -11.46 23.09
N PRO A 187 4.30 -12.05 22.54
CA PRO A 187 4.16 -13.49 22.46
C PRO A 187 5.25 -14.12 21.58
N PRO A 188 5.53 -15.42 21.77
CA PRO A 188 6.43 -16.17 20.90
C PRO A 188 5.91 -16.20 19.46
N GLU A 189 6.80 -16.00 18.49
CA GLU A 189 6.55 -15.96 17.06
C GLU A 189 7.71 -16.67 16.33
N ALA A 190 7.39 -17.50 15.34
CA ALA A 190 8.39 -18.11 14.45
C ALA A 190 8.59 -17.23 13.21
N LEU A 191 9.67 -17.45 12.46
CA LEU A 191 9.79 -16.83 11.13
C LEU A 191 8.62 -17.28 10.24
N GLU A 192 8.19 -16.38 9.37
CA GLU A 192 7.14 -16.65 8.39
C GLU A 192 7.67 -16.59 6.95
N GLY A 193 6.92 -17.19 6.01
CA GLY A 193 7.29 -17.22 4.60
C GLY A 193 8.48 -18.16 4.31
N LYS A 194 9.25 -17.87 3.25
CA LYS A 194 10.35 -18.75 2.80
C LYS A 194 11.49 -18.87 3.81
N GLN A 195 11.71 -17.85 4.64
CA GLN A 195 12.79 -17.86 5.63
C GLN A 195 12.49 -18.81 6.80
N ALA A 196 11.22 -19.19 7.01
CA ALA A 196 10.83 -20.22 7.96
C ALA A 196 11.37 -21.61 7.61
N GLU A 197 11.68 -21.87 6.33
CA GLU A 197 12.29 -23.14 5.90
C GLU A 197 13.73 -23.28 6.37
N ALA A 198 14.44 -22.15 6.51
CA ALA A 198 15.83 -22.13 6.95
C ALA A 198 15.98 -22.10 8.47
N ASP A 199 15.00 -21.56 9.18
CA ASP A 199 15.01 -21.42 10.64
C ASP A 199 13.61 -21.65 11.22
N THR A 200 13.45 -22.78 11.91
CA THR A 200 12.20 -23.21 12.54
C THR A 200 12.12 -22.85 14.02
N ASN A 201 13.08 -22.06 14.54
CA ASN A 201 13.07 -21.64 15.93
C ASN A 201 11.96 -20.63 16.21
N THR A 202 11.56 -20.55 17.48
CA THR A 202 10.60 -19.57 17.97
C THR A 202 11.34 -18.46 18.70
N TYR A 203 10.95 -17.21 18.44
CA TYR A 203 11.53 -16.01 19.02
C TYR A 203 10.45 -15.21 19.75
N ARG A 204 10.85 -14.24 20.56
CA ARG A 204 9.92 -13.27 21.15
C ARG A 204 9.89 -12.00 20.33
N THR A 205 8.71 -11.41 20.20
CA THR A 205 8.54 -10.17 19.44
C THR A 205 8.92 -8.97 20.31
N TRP A 206 9.65 -8.02 19.73
CA TRP A 206 9.94 -6.74 20.36
C TRP A 206 9.69 -5.61 19.39
N HIS A 207 8.80 -4.68 19.75
CA HIS A 207 8.50 -3.50 18.95
C HIS A 207 9.26 -2.30 19.50
N LYS A 208 10.41 -2.01 18.87
CA LYS A 208 11.23 -0.87 19.22
C LYS A 208 10.67 0.40 18.57
N THR A 209 10.36 1.41 19.39
CA THR A 209 9.73 2.66 18.94
C THR A 209 10.70 3.82 18.77
N ASP A 210 11.85 3.74 19.43
CA ASP A 210 12.92 4.74 19.37
C ASP A 210 14.06 4.32 18.41
N ASP A 211 14.98 5.23 18.20
CA ASP A 211 16.21 5.12 17.40
C ASP A 211 17.46 4.84 18.25
N VAL A 212 17.32 4.72 19.57
CA VAL A 212 18.46 4.54 20.50
C VAL A 212 19.03 3.13 20.35
N GLY A 213 20.30 3.01 19.95
CA GLY A 213 20.96 1.71 19.81
C GLY A 213 20.49 0.87 18.62
N GLY A 214 19.78 1.45 17.65
CA GLY A 214 19.35 0.77 16.42
C GLY A 214 18.06 1.34 15.85
N PRO A 215 17.72 1.03 14.59
CA PRO A 215 16.54 1.57 13.93
C PRO A 215 15.24 1.13 14.64
N PRO A 216 14.19 1.98 14.67
CA PRO A 216 12.88 1.57 15.16
C PRO A 216 12.28 0.50 14.23
N GLY A 217 11.59 -0.49 14.79
CA GLY A 217 11.07 -1.60 14.02
C GLY A 217 10.60 -2.77 14.87
N LYS A 218 10.16 -3.82 14.19
CA LYS A 218 9.83 -5.11 14.83
C LYS A 218 11.10 -5.96 14.82
N TYR A 219 11.55 -6.38 15.99
CA TYR A 219 12.65 -7.31 16.17
C TYR A 219 12.13 -8.67 16.66
N LEU A 220 12.81 -9.73 16.25
CA LEU A 220 12.69 -11.05 16.86
C LEU A 220 13.89 -11.24 17.77
N VAL A 221 13.64 -11.49 19.05
CA VAL A 221 14.66 -11.68 20.07
C VAL A 221 14.65 -13.10 20.59
N ASN A 222 15.79 -13.62 21.02
CA ASN A 222 15.87 -14.92 21.67
C ASN A 222 15.29 -14.87 23.10
N ASP A 223 15.26 -16.02 23.80
CA ASP A 223 14.74 -16.10 25.18
C ASP A 223 15.53 -15.27 26.20
N GLN A 224 16.77 -14.87 25.86
CA GLN A 224 17.61 -13.98 26.67
C GLN A 224 17.30 -12.50 26.41
N GLY A 225 16.40 -12.20 25.48
CA GLY A 225 16.04 -10.84 25.08
C GLY A 225 16.99 -10.20 24.06
N THR A 226 17.95 -10.95 23.50
CA THR A 226 18.91 -10.44 22.50
C THR A 226 18.30 -10.47 21.10
N ALA A 227 18.41 -9.37 20.35
CA ALA A 227 17.91 -9.26 18.98
C ALA A 227 18.65 -10.19 18.01
N VAL A 228 17.88 -11.01 17.30
CA VAL A 228 18.36 -11.98 16.32
C VAL A 228 17.99 -11.55 14.90
N TYR A 229 16.76 -11.07 14.72
CA TYR A 229 16.28 -10.58 13.43
C TYR A 229 15.60 -9.22 13.56
N LEU A 230 15.78 -8.38 12.53
CA LEU A 230 14.96 -7.22 12.24
C LEU A 230 13.95 -7.59 11.16
N ALA A 231 12.66 -7.47 11.44
CA ALA A 231 11.60 -7.77 10.50
C ALA A 231 11.22 -6.53 9.69
N ASP A 232 11.42 -6.60 8.37
CA ASP A 232 10.91 -5.65 7.39
C ASP A 232 9.57 -6.16 6.83
N PRO A 233 8.43 -5.51 7.17
CA PRO A 233 7.09 -6.03 6.87
C PRO A 233 6.81 -6.12 5.36
N GLY A 234 5.88 -6.99 4.96
CA GLY A 234 5.43 -7.05 3.56
C GLY A 234 4.68 -5.79 3.12
N ILE A 235 3.92 -5.17 4.03
CA ILE A 235 3.19 -3.92 3.80
C ILE A 235 4.03 -2.74 4.32
N ASN A 236 4.27 -1.75 3.47
CA ASN A 236 5.14 -0.58 3.71
C ASN A 236 6.60 -0.89 4.05
N GLY A 237 7.07 -2.13 3.81
CA GLY A 237 8.49 -2.46 3.95
C GLY A 237 9.33 -1.89 2.83
N THR A 238 10.60 -1.59 3.11
CA THR A 238 11.49 -0.89 2.18
C THR A 238 12.39 -1.81 1.40
N HIS A 239 12.65 -3.03 1.90
CA HIS A 239 13.63 -3.92 1.30
C HIS A 239 12.97 -4.91 0.34
N LYS A 240 13.35 -4.88 -0.94
CA LYS A 240 12.78 -5.78 -1.96
C LYS A 240 13.59 -7.06 -2.18
N ILE A 241 14.76 -7.17 -1.55
CA ILE A 241 15.70 -8.28 -1.72
C ILE A 241 15.91 -8.92 -0.35
N ARG A 242 15.69 -10.23 -0.27
CA ARG A 242 15.97 -11.03 0.93
C ARG A 242 17.48 -11.26 1.08
N PRO A 243 17.95 -11.64 2.28
CA PRO A 243 19.35 -12.02 2.49
C PRO A 243 19.85 -13.17 1.60
N ASP A 244 18.94 -14.01 1.07
CA ASP A 244 19.27 -15.08 0.12
C ASP A 244 19.39 -14.61 -1.35
N GLY A 245 19.16 -13.32 -1.62
CA GLY A 245 19.17 -12.71 -2.96
C GLY A 245 17.84 -12.81 -3.70
N THR A 246 16.80 -13.45 -3.13
CA THR A 246 15.49 -13.53 -3.79
C THR A 246 14.71 -12.23 -3.67
N THR A 247 13.98 -11.87 -4.73
CA THR A 247 13.15 -10.66 -4.76
C THR A 247 11.77 -10.90 -4.18
N VAL A 248 11.26 -9.93 -3.44
CA VAL A 248 9.92 -9.95 -2.82
C VAL A 248 9.16 -8.70 -3.22
N THR A 249 7.90 -8.89 -3.59
CA THR A 249 6.98 -7.78 -3.86
C THR A 249 6.52 -7.17 -2.55
N LYS A 250 6.73 -5.86 -2.39
CA LYS A 250 6.21 -5.08 -1.25
C LYS A 250 4.91 -4.39 -1.63
N PHE A 251 4.06 -4.18 -0.65
CA PHE A 251 2.76 -3.54 -0.82
C PHE A 251 2.72 -2.20 -0.12
N ASP A 252 2.37 -1.15 -0.84
CA ASP A 252 2.25 0.18 -0.24
C ASP A 252 0.83 0.40 0.30
N ALA A 253 0.75 0.95 1.51
CA ALA A 253 -0.48 1.43 2.12
C ALA A 253 -0.35 2.92 2.48
N PRO A 254 -0.34 3.84 1.49
CA PRO A 254 -0.05 5.27 1.71
C PRO A 254 -0.99 5.95 2.71
N LYS A 255 -2.27 5.55 2.70
CA LYS A 255 -3.27 6.07 3.65
C LYS A 255 -2.93 5.66 5.10
N ALA A 256 -2.50 4.41 5.32
CA ALA A 256 -2.10 3.95 6.64
C ALA A 256 -0.83 4.66 7.13
N VAL A 257 0.14 4.89 6.22
CA VAL A 257 1.36 5.66 6.51
C VAL A 257 1.02 7.08 6.97
N LEU A 258 0.16 7.79 6.24
CA LEU A 258 -0.28 9.14 6.61
C LEU A 258 -0.93 9.17 8.00
N MET A 259 -1.86 8.24 8.28
CA MET A 259 -2.49 8.14 9.60
C MET A 259 -1.46 7.89 10.70
N SER A 260 -0.47 7.03 10.45
CA SER A 260 0.60 6.75 11.43
C SER A 260 1.44 7.99 11.73
N TYR A 261 1.74 8.83 10.73
CA TYR A 261 2.48 10.07 10.93
C TYR A 261 1.68 11.09 11.73
N ILE A 262 0.37 11.20 11.49
CA ILE A 262 -0.48 12.09 12.27
C ILE A 262 -0.45 11.72 13.75
N ILE A 263 -0.65 10.43 14.05
CA ILE A 263 -0.70 9.95 15.44
C ILE A 263 0.66 10.10 16.12
N LYS A 264 1.74 9.64 15.47
CA LYS A 264 3.11 9.79 15.99
C LYS A 264 3.51 11.25 16.14
N GLY A 265 3.11 12.11 15.19
CA GLY A 265 3.41 13.54 15.23
C GLY A 265 2.73 14.23 16.40
N ILE A 266 1.44 13.96 16.63
CA ILE A 266 0.69 14.58 17.73
C ILE A 266 1.19 14.07 19.08
N LEU A 267 1.24 12.75 19.27
CA LEU A 267 1.56 12.17 20.58
C LEU A 267 3.03 12.36 20.99
N ASN A 268 3.96 12.51 20.04
CA ASN A 268 5.37 12.85 20.33
C ASN A 268 5.67 14.36 20.30
N HIS A 269 4.67 15.23 20.13
CA HIS A 269 4.86 16.68 19.97
C HIS A 269 5.77 17.09 18.80
N LYS A 270 5.94 16.21 17.79
CA LYS A 270 6.79 16.45 16.61
C LYS A 270 6.00 16.86 15.36
N LEU A 271 4.69 17.07 15.47
CA LEU A 271 3.88 17.48 14.32
C LEU A 271 4.28 18.91 13.88
N PRO A 272 4.61 19.13 12.59
CA PRO A 272 4.96 20.45 12.09
C PRO A 272 3.70 21.32 11.98
N TRP A 273 3.27 21.92 13.09
CA TRP A 273 2.03 22.71 13.20
C TRP A 273 1.97 23.87 12.19
N GLY A 274 3.11 24.45 11.81
CA GLY A 274 3.17 25.46 10.75
C GLY A 274 2.63 24.94 9.41
N LEU A 275 2.97 23.71 9.02
CA LEU A 275 2.46 23.08 7.79
C LEU A 275 0.97 22.71 7.90
N VAL A 276 0.53 22.29 9.09
CA VAL A 276 -0.88 21.97 9.34
C VAL A 276 -1.75 23.22 9.23
N LEU A 277 -1.36 24.32 9.90
CA LEU A 277 -2.07 25.59 9.84
C LEU A 277 -2.05 26.20 8.45
N LEU A 278 -0.94 26.08 7.72
CA LEU A 278 -0.88 26.46 6.30
C LEU A 278 -1.93 25.70 5.48
N GLY A 279 -2.04 24.39 5.67
CA GLY A 279 -3.06 23.56 5.02
C GLY A 279 -4.49 24.00 5.37
N VAL A 280 -4.75 24.32 6.65
CA VAL A 280 -6.05 24.87 7.09
C VAL A 280 -6.36 26.19 6.39
N MET A 281 -5.39 27.09 6.29
CA MET A 281 -5.56 28.38 5.60
C MET A 281 -5.82 28.20 4.10
N ILE A 282 -5.10 27.28 3.45
CA ILE A 282 -5.36 26.93 2.04
C ILE A 282 -6.78 26.39 1.88
N ALA A 283 -7.23 25.48 2.76
CA ALA A 283 -8.58 24.94 2.71
C ALA A 283 -9.63 26.05 2.87
N ILE A 284 -9.45 26.97 3.83
CA ILE A 284 -10.36 28.13 4.02
C ILE A 284 -10.41 28.99 2.76
N VAL A 285 -9.26 29.33 2.16
CA VAL A 285 -9.19 30.14 0.93
C VAL A 285 -9.90 29.45 -0.23
N LEU A 286 -9.72 28.13 -0.38
CA LEU A 286 -10.38 27.34 -1.41
C LEU A 286 -11.90 27.33 -1.22
N GLU A 287 -12.38 27.01 -0.01
CA GLU A 287 -13.82 27.01 0.30
C GLU A 287 -14.45 28.40 0.11
N MET A 288 -13.74 29.47 0.51
CA MET A 288 -14.18 30.85 0.25
C MET A 288 -14.20 31.21 -1.23
N SER A 289 -13.38 30.55 -2.05
CA SER A 289 -13.37 30.71 -3.51
C SER A 289 -14.38 29.81 -4.22
N GLY A 290 -15.20 29.06 -3.48
CA GLY A 290 -16.14 28.08 -4.03
C GLY A 290 -15.46 26.83 -4.62
N ILE A 291 -14.17 26.61 -4.31
CA ILE A 291 -13.40 25.46 -4.77
C ILE A 291 -13.43 24.40 -3.65
N PRO A 292 -13.94 23.18 -3.91
CA PRO A 292 -13.96 22.13 -2.90
C PRO A 292 -12.55 21.74 -2.46
N SER A 293 -12.22 22.05 -1.21
CA SER A 293 -10.87 21.84 -0.64
C SER A 293 -10.48 20.36 -0.62
N LEU A 294 -11.46 19.46 -0.41
CA LEU A 294 -11.26 18.02 -0.42
C LEU A 294 -10.78 17.50 -1.79
N ALA A 295 -11.39 17.96 -2.89
CA ALA A 295 -11.02 17.54 -4.24
C ALA A 295 -9.60 18.02 -4.59
N PHE A 296 -9.28 19.27 -4.21
CA PHE A 296 -7.95 19.84 -4.36
C PHE A 296 -6.89 19.03 -3.59
N ALA A 297 -7.13 18.77 -2.30
CA ALA A 297 -6.20 18.02 -1.45
C ALA A 297 -5.94 16.60 -1.98
N VAL A 298 -6.98 15.90 -2.45
CA VAL A 298 -6.85 14.57 -3.06
C VAL A 298 -6.01 14.64 -4.34
N GLY A 299 -6.21 15.66 -5.17
CA GLY A 299 -5.45 15.86 -6.41
C GLY A 299 -3.96 16.09 -6.18
N VAL A 300 -3.59 16.84 -5.14
CA VAL A 300 -2.18 17.11 -4.77
C VAL A 300 -1.52 15.89 -4.11
N TYR A 301 -2.29 15.07 -3.40
CA TYR A 301 -1.77 13.92 -2.66
C TYR A 301 -1.49 12.69 -3.53
N LEU A 302 -2.27 12.47 -4.59
CA LEU A 302 -2.17 11.26 -5.40
C LEU A 302 -1.07 11.37 -6.47
N PRO A 303 -0.35 10.27 -6.77
CA PRO A 303 0.60 10.23 -7.88
C PRO A 303 -0.07 10.64 -9.20
N LEU A 304 0.67 11.34 -10.07
CA LEU A 304 0.16 11.78 -11.37
C LEU A 304 -0.41 10.63 -12.21
N SER A 305 0.17 9.43 -12.10
CA SER A 305 -0.34 8.21 -12.75
C SER A 305 -1.75 7.82 -12.29
N SER A 306 -2.09 8.03 -11.01
CA SER A 306 -3.42 7.76 -10.45
C SER A 306 -4.39 8.92 -10.66
N SER A 307 -3.87 10.16 -10.65
CA SER A 307 -4.68 11.37 -10.84
C SER A 307 -5.12 11.56 -12.29
N SER A 308 -4.34 11.09 -13.27
CA SER A 308 -4.65 11.28 -14.69
C SER A 308 -5.96 10.61 -15.12
N PRO A 309 -6.23 9.32 -14.82
CA PRO A 309 -7.53 8.71 -15.10
C PRO A 309 -8.70 9.40 -14.40
N ILE A 310 -8.51 9.88 -13.17
CA ILE A 310 -9.53 10.62 -12.41
C ILE A 310 -9.87 11.94 -13.12
N PHE A 311 -8.83 12.66 -13.56
CA PHE A 311 -8.99 13.90 -14.31
C PHE A 311 -9.76 13.69 -15.62
N ILE A 312 -9.38 12.67 -16.41
CA ILE A 312 -10.09 12.33 -17.65
C ILE A 312 -11.55 11.92 -17.36
N GLY A 313 -11.79 11.14 -16.30
CA GLY A 313 -13.14 10.82 -15.85
C GLY A 313 -13.97 12.07 -15.51
N GLY A 314 -13.35 13.04 -14.84
CA GLY A 314 -13.94 14.35 -14.56
C GLY A 314 -14.25 15.16 -15.83
N MET A 315 -13.34 15.14 -16.82
CA MET A 315 -13.59 15.75 -18.14
C MET A 315 -14.78 15.10 -18.86
N ILE A 316 -14.89 13.77 -18.82
CA ILE A 316 -16.03 13.05 -19.42
C ILE A 316 -17.33 13.45 -18.71
N ARG A 317 -17.33 13.47 -17.36
CA ARG A 317 -18.48 13.90 -16.56
C ARG A 317 -18.90 15.32 -16.93
N TRP A 318 -17.95 16.24 -17.02
CA TRP A 318 -18.19 17.63 -17.43
C TRP A 318 -18.79 17.73 -18.84
N LEU A 319 -18.29 16.96 -19.81
CA LEU A 319 -18.85 16.92 -21.16
C LEU A 319 -20.28 16.35 -21.20
N VAL A 320 -20.55 15.32 -20.39
CA VAL A 320 -21.89 14.73 -20.24
C VAL A 320 -22.85 15.72 -19.57
N ASP A 321 -22.43 16.39 -18.49
CA ASP A 321 -23.24 17.40 -17.80
C ASP A 321 -23.56 18.58 -18.70
N LYS A 322 -22.59 19.04 -19.49
CA LYS A 322 -22.82 20.09 -20.50
C LYS A 322 -23.87 19.66 -21.54
N TYR A 323 -23.86 18.39 -21.95
CA TYR A 323 -24.87 17.85 -22.86
C TYR A 323 -26.25 17.73 -22.20
N ILE A 324 -26.33 17.23 -20.96
CA ILE A 324 -27.57 17.12 -20.20
C ILE A 324 -28.19 18.52 -19.98
N ALA A 325 -27.38 19.50 -19.58
CA ALA A 325 -27.82 20.88 -19.42
C ALA A 325 -28.40 21.47 -20.72
N GLN A 326 -27.80 21.16 -21.87
CA GLN A 326 -28.35 21.54 -23.18
C GLN A 326 -29.65 20.81 -23.52
N LYS A 327 -29.74 19.50 -23.24
CA LYS A 327 -30.94 18.67 -23.47
C LYS A 327 -32.15 19.16 -22.66
N PHE A 328 -31.91 19.62 -21.44
CA PHE A 328 -32.96 20.07 -20.51
C PHE A 328 -33.14 21.59 -20.44
N LYS A 329 -32.46 22.37 -21.30
CA LYS A 329 -32.53 23.84 -21.32
C LYS A 329 -33.94 24.43 -21.47
N GLY A 330 -34.89 23.64 -21.98
CA GLY A 330 -36.31 24.00 -22.11
C GLY A 330 -37.22 23.52 -20.97
N LYS A 331 -36.70 22.77 -19.99
CA LYS A 331 -37.43 22.39 -18.77
C LYS A 331 -36.90 23.25 -17.63
N ASN A 332 -37.77 23.97 -16.92
CA ASN A 332 -37.42 24.76 -15.73
C ASN A 332 -37.08 23.86 -14.53
N LEU A 333 -36.02 23.05 -14.66
CA LEU A 333 -35.47 22.26 -13.58
C LEU A 333 -34.58 23.15 -12.72
N THR A 334 -34.64 22.97 -11.40
CA THR A 334 -33.67 23.59 -10.50
C THR A 334 -32.29 22.95 -10.68
N GLU A 335 -31.23 23.66 -10.29
CA GLU A 335 -29.85 23.16 -10.41
C GLU A 335 -29.65 21.83 -9.68
N GLU A 336 -30.25 21.68 -8.50
CA GLU A 336 -30.27 20.42 -7.73
C GLU A 336 -30.97 19.27 -8.48
N GLN A 337 -32.08 19.56 -9.17
CA GLN A 337 -32.81 18.55 -9.95
C GLN A 337 -32.01 18.11 -11.19
N LEU A 338 -31.26 19.03 -11.80
CA LEU A 338 -30.42 18.74 -12.95
C LEU A 338 -29.23 17.85 -12.56
N VAL A 339 -28.59 18.15 -11.42
CA VAL A 339 -27.55 17.30 -10.83
C VAL A 339 -28.10 15.91 -10.49
N ALA A 340 -29.27 15.85 -9.83
CA ALA A 340 -29.91 14.58 -9.49
C ALA A 340 -30.28 13.74 -10.72
N GLU A 341 -30.62 14.36 -11.84
CA GLU A 341 -30.87 13.66 -13.10
C GLU A 341 -29.57 13.15 -13.73
N GLY A 342 -28.49 13.94 -13.67
CA GLY A 342 -27.16 13.50 -14.08
C GLY A 342 -26.65 12.32 -13.24
N ASP A 343 -26.92 12.31 -11.94
CA ASP A 343 -26.52 11.23 -11.02
C ASP A 343 -27.31 9.93 -11.24
N LYS A 344 -28.50 10.02 -11.84
CA LYS A 344 -29.28 8.86 -12.30
C LYS A 344 -28.90 8.40 -13.70
N SER A 345 -27.99 9.10 -14.38
CA SER A 345 -27.69 8.80 -15.78
C SER A 345 -27.15 7.38 -15.96
N PRO A 346 -27.42 6.73 -17.11
CA PRO A 346 -26.85 5.43 -17.43
C PRO A 346 -25.32 5.41 -17.39
N GLY A 347 -24.67 6.55 -17.64
CA GLY A 347 -23.22 6.71 -17.52
C GLY A 347 -22.70 6.51 -16.09
N VAL A 348 -23.38 7.06 -15.07
CA VAL A 348 -22.99 6.88 -13.65
C VAL A 348 -23.21 5.43 -13.22
N LEU A 349 -24.31 4.81 -13.64
CA LEU A 349 -24.57 3.39 -13.38
C LEU A 349 -23.51 2.47 -14.03
N MET A 350 -23.15 2.76 -15.29
CA MET A 350 -22.11 2.01 -16.02
C MET A 350 -20.74 2.15 -15.34
N ALA A 351 -20.36 3.38 -14.95
CA ALA A 351 -19.11 3.63 -14.23
C ALA A 351 -19.04 2.85 -12.91
N SER A 352 -20.12 2.86 -12.12
CA SER A 352 -20.22 2.05 -10.89
C SER A 352 -20.10 0.55 -11.18
N GLY A 353 -20.75 0.08 -12.25
CA GLY A 353 -20.63 -1.30 -12.74
C GLY A 353 -19.20 -1.69 -13.12
N TYR A 354 -18.45 -0.80 -13.79
CA TYR A 354 -17.05 -1.03 -14.13
C TYR A 354 -16.13 -1.09 -12.90
N ILE A 355 -16.40 -0.29 -11.87
CA ILE A 355 -15.64 -0.36 -10.61
C ILE A 355 -15.84 -1.73 -9.96
N ALA A 356 -17.08 -2.20 -9.84
CA ALA A 356 -17.39 -3.52 -9.29
C ALA A 356 -16.85 -4.66 -10.15
N GLY A 357 -17.05 -4.59 -11.47
CA GLY A 357 -16.56 -5.58 -12.42
C GLY A 357 -15.04 -5.67 -12.46
N GLY A 358 -14.34 -4.54 -12.39
CA GLY A 358 -12.88 -4.49 -12.31
C GLY A 358 -12.34 -5.15 -11.04
N ALA A 359 -12.99 -4.94 -9.90
CA ALA A 359 -12.63 -5.63 -8.65
C ALA A 359 -12.83 -7.16 -8.76
N LEU A 360 -13.95 -7.61 -9.32
CA LEU A 360 -14.21 -9.03 -9.55
C LEU A 360 -13.21 -9.66 -10.53
N ALA A 361 -12.93 -8.99 -11.64
CA ALA A 361 -11.93 -9.43 -12.61
C ALA A 361 -10.54 -9.53 -11.98
N GLY A 362 -10.15 -8.55 -11.14
CA GLY A 362 -8.91 -8.58 -10.38
C GLY A 362 -8.80 -9.80 -9.45
N ILE A 363 -9.89 -10.16 -8.76
CA ILE A 363 -9.94 -11.37 -7.93
C ILE A 363 -9.76 -12.64 -8.78
N VAL A 364 -10.41 -12.72 -9.94
CA VAL A 364 -10.29 -13.85 -10.85
C VAL A 364 -8.85 -13.99 -11.36
N VAL A 365 -8.23 -12.89 -11.79
CA VAL A 365 -6.84 -12.88 -12.26
C VAL A 365 -5.89 -13.30 -11.14
N ALA A 366 -6.07 -12.78 -9.92
CA ALA A 366 -5.26 -13.17 -8.77
C ALA A 366 -5.41 -14.66 -8.43
N PHE A 367 -6.61 -15.22 -8.56
CA PHE A 367 -6.86 -16.65 -8.36
C PHE A 367 -6.16 -17.51 -9.42
N ILE A 368 -6.27 -17.13 -10.71
CA ILE A 368 -5.60 -17.84 -11.81
C ILE A 368 -4.08 -17.79 -11.64
N ALA A 369 -3.53 -16.63 -11.30
CA ALA A 369 -2.09 -16.48 -11.10
C ALA A 369 -1.58 -17.22 -9.84
N GLY A 370 -2.41 -17.31 -8.79
CA GLY A 370 -2.02 -17.91 -7.51
C GLY A 370 -2.15 -19.43 -7.44
N VAL A 371 -2.91 -20.08 -8.33
CA VAL A 371 -3.12 -21.53 -8.32
C VAL A 371 -2.11 -22.20 -9.26
N PRO A 372 -1.19 -23.06 -8.76
CA PRO A 372 -0.11 -23.65 -9.56
C PRO A 372 -0.58 -24.42 -10.81
N ARG A 373 -1.78 -25.01 -10.75
CA ARG A 373 -2.41 -25.72 -11.88
C ARG A 373 -2.66 -24.83 -13.10
N PHE A 374 -2.79 -23.52 -12.92
CA PHE A 374 -2.97 -22.55 -14.01
C PHE A 374 -1.67 -21.80 -14.36
N GLY A 375 -0.56 -22.09 -13.66
CA GLY A 375 0.76 -21.48 -13.96
C GLY A 375 1.22 -21.76 -15.38
N ASP A 376 0.99 -22.99 -15.88
CA ASP A 376 1.34 -23.38 -17.26
C ASP A 376 0.55 -22.60 -18.32
N PHE A 377 -0.71 -22.27 -18.02
CA PHE A 377 -1.56 -21.45 -18.89
C PHE A 377 -1.04 -20.02 -18.94
N ASN A 378 -0.70 -19.44 -17.78
CA ASN A 378 -0.17 -18.08 -17.69
C ASN A 378 1.18 -17.95 -18.42
N ALA A 379 2.08 -18.90 -18.20
CA ALA A 379 3.39 -18.95 -18.87
C ALA A 379 3.25 -19.12 -20.40
N SER A 380 2.25 -19.88 -20.86
CA SER A 380 1.98 -20.05 -22.29
C SER A 380 1.47 -18.76 -22.94
N ILE A 381 0.60 -18.01 -22.25
CA ILE A 381 0.13 -16.69 -22.71
C ILE A 381 1.29 -15.69 -22.76
N GLU A 382 2.11 -15.61 -21.71
CA GLU A 382 3.25 -14.71 -21.65
C GLU A 382 4.27 -15.01 -22.77
N LYS A 383 4.55 -16.29 -23.02
CA LYS A 383 5.47 -16.71 -24.10
C LYS A 383 4.92 -16.37 -25.48
N TRP A 384 3.62 -16.60 -25.73
CA TRP A 384 2.98 -16.23 -26.99
C TRP A 384 2.98 -14.71 -27.19
N ALA A 385 2.59 -13.97 -26.15
CA ALA A 385 2.48 -12.51 -26.21
C ALA A 385 3.85 -11.86 -26.37
N GLY A 386 4.88 -12.34 -25.66
CA GLY A 386 6.26 -11.88 -25.84
C GLY A 386 6.84 -12.14 -27.23
N ALA A 387 6.42 -13.22 -27.89
CA ALA A 387 6.90 -13.56 -29.24
C ALA A 387 6.13 -12.86 -30.37
N SER A 388 4.82 -12.65 -30.20
CA SER A 388 3.91 -12.28 -31.30
C SER A 388 3.26 -10.91 -31.14
N ASN A 389 3.33 -10.29 -29.95
CA ASN A 389 2.71 -8.99 -29.70
C ASN A 389 3.81 -7.92 -29.48
N PRO A 390 4.07 -7.05 -30.48
CA PRO A 390 5.07 -5.99 -30.37
C PRO A 390 4.72 -4.92 -29.33
N PHE A 391 3.50 -4.94 -28.80
CA PHE A 391 3.05 -4.06 -27.72
C PHE A 391 2.95 -4.76 -26.36
N PHE A 392 3.42 -6.01 -26.23
CA PHE A 392 3.35 -6.71 -24.94
C PHE A 392 4.44 -6.26 -23.98
N ASN A 393 5.66 -6.04 -24.47
CA ASN A 393 6.82 -5.62 -23.67
C ASN A 393 7.58 -4.48 -24.35
N GLY A 394 8.26 -3.65 -23.56
CA GLY A 394 9.10 -2.54 -24.04
C GLY A 394 8.40 -1.17 -24.02
N THR A 395 8.99 -0.18 -24.69
CA THR A 395 8.55 1.23 -24.67
C THR A 395 7.18 1.47 -25.31
N SER A 396 6.68 0.53 -26.11
CA SER A 396 5.34 0.60 -26.73
C SER A 396 4.25 -0.11 -25.93
N ALA A 397 4.59 -0.76 -24.80
CA ALA A 397 3.60 -1.45 -23.97
C ALA A 397 2.54 -0.50 -23.40
N ASP A 398 2.94 0.73 -23.08
CA ASP A 398 2.03 1.76 -22.56
C ASP A 398 0.94 2.13 -23.59
N LEU A 399 1.26 2.11 -24.90
CA LEU A 399 0.30 2.37 -25.97
C LEU A 399 -0.81 1.32 -26.02
N LEU A 400 -0.50 0.05 -25.71
CA LEU A 400 -1.51 -1.00 -25.67
C LEU A 400 -2.53 -0.74 -24.57
N SER A 401 -2.10 -0.21 -23.42
CA SER A 401 -2.98 0.10 -22.30
C SER A 401 -3.85 1.35 -22.54
N LEU A 402 -3.40 2.27 -23.41
CA LEU A 402 -4.18 3.46 -23.80
C LEU A 402 -5.39 3.11 -24.66
N ILE A 403 -5.32 2.07 -25.50
CA ILE A 403 -6.44 1.66 -26.37
C ILE A 403 -7.69 1.30 -25.56
N PRO A 404 -7.68 0.32 -24.62
CA PRO A 404 -8.84 0.00 -23.82
C PRO A 404 -9.26 1.17 -22.93
N PHE A 405 -8.32 2.00 -22.47
CA PHE A 405 -8.64 3.22 -21.72
C PHE A 405 -9.45 4.22 -22.55
N VAL A 406 -9.04 4.51 -23.78
CA VAL A 406 -9.79 5.39 -24.70
C VAL A 406 -11.15 4.80 -25.04
N ILE A 407 -11.22 3.48 -25.28
CA ILE A 407 -12.50 2.79 -25.52
C ILE A 407 -13.44 2.97 -24.33
N LEU A 408 -12.96 2.77 -23.10
CA LEU A 408 -13.73 2.99 -21.88
C LEU A 408 -14.21 4.44 -21.77
N CYS A 409 -13.35 5.42 -22.08
CA CYS A 409 -13.70 6.84 -22.07
C CYS A 409 -14.84 7.14 -23.05
N VAL A 410 -14.76 6.61 -24.27
CA VAL A 410 -15.78 6.77 -25.31
C VAL A 410 -17.08 6.10 -24.88
N LEU A 411 -17.02 4.87 -24.36
CA LEU A 411 -18.21 4.14 -23.89
C LEU A 411 -18.93 4.90 -22.76
N LEU A 412 -18.18 5.41 -21.77
CA LEU A 412 -18.74 6.21 -20.69
C LEU A 412 -19.39 7.50 -21.19
N TYR A 413 -18.76 8.19 -22.15
CA TYR A 413 -19.33 9.38 -22.77
C TYR A 413 -20.61 9.08 -23.54
N LEU A 414 -20.62 8.01 -24.35
CA LEU A 414 -21.80 7.58 -25.12
C LEU A 414 -22.94 7.11 -24.21
N ALA A 415 -22.63 6.39 -23.14
CA ALA A 415 -23.61 5.97 -22.14
C ALA A 415 -24.19 7.15 -21.35
N GLY A 416 -23.34 8.11 -20.95
CA GLY A 416 -23.78 9.35 -20.30
C GLY A 416 -24.67 10.22 -21.19
N ARG A 417 -24.48 10.17 -22.50
CA ARG A 417 -25.37 10.83 -23.49
C ARG A 417 -26.65 10.05 -23.79
N GLU A 418 -26.85 8.89 -23.18
CA GLU A 418 -27.93 7.95 -23.48
C GLU A 418 -27.93 7.48 -24.96
N VAL A 419 -26.77 7.47 -25.63
CA VAL A 419 -26.66 6.93 -27.01
C VAL A 419 -26.68 5.40 -26.97
N ILE A 420 -26.00 4.84 -25.97
CA ILE A 420 -25.93 3.41 -25.69
C ILE A 420 -26.52 3.26 -24.29
N LEU A 421 -27.51 2.38 -24.10
CA LEU A 421 -28.30 2.22 -22.85
C LEU A 421 -29.40 3.28 -22.61
N ALA A 422 -29.95 3.92 -23.64
CA ALA A 422 -31.22 4.63 -23.48
C ALA A 422 -32.29 3.65 -22.96
N GLY A 423 -32.82 3.91 -21.77
CA GLY A 423 -33.97 3.15 -21.28
C GLY A 423 -35.12 3.29 -22.28
N ASN A 424 -35.75 2.17 -22.64
CA ASN A 424 -37.00 2.21 -23.39
C ASN A 424 -37.95 3.13 -22.62
N LYS A 425 -38.27 4.29 -23.19
CA LYS A 425 -39.35 5.14 -22.69
C LYS A 425 -40.63 4.34 -22.91
N THR A 426 -41.02 3.54 -21.93
CA THR A 426 -42.40 3.11 -21.80
C THR A 426 -43.21 4.38 -21.69
N THR A 427 -43.85 4.74 -22.80
CA THR A 427 -44.96 5.67 -22.85
C THR A 427 -46.02 5.17 -21.88
N SER A 428 -45.98 5.66 -20.64
CA SER A 428 -47.14 5.67 -19.75
C SER A 428 -48.18 6.58 -20.41
N ARG A 429 -49.01 5.98 -21.26
CA ARG A 429 -50.30 6.56 -21.66
C ARG A 429 -51.26 6.34 -20.51
N SER A 430 -52.07 7.39 -20.28
CA SER A 430 -53.18 7.60 -19.34
C SER A 430 -52.80 7.76 -17.88
#